data_AF-A0A940TRX8-F1
#
_entry.id   AF-A0A940TRX8-F1
#
_cell.length_a   1.000
_cell.length_b   1.000
_cell.length_c   1.000
_cell.angle_alpha   90.00
_cell.angle_beta   90.00
_cell.angle_gamma   90.00
#
_symmetry.space_group_name_H-M   'P 1'
#
loop_
_entity.id
_entity.type
_entity.pdbx_description
1 polymer ?
#
loop_
_entity_poly.entity_id
_entity_poly.type
_entity_poly.pdbx_seq_one_letter_code
_entity_poly.pdbx_strand_id
1 'polypeptide(L)' 'MEKINALSFDLEEWYHSELVQGKRSPFSQAEEATRPILDLLDRYQTKASFFVVGEVAEQNPHLI' A
#
# COMPACT_ATOMS: atom_id res chain seq x y z
N MET A 1 14.06 -3.56 -28.19
CA MET A 1 12.97 -3.46 -27.20
C MET A 1 13.26 -2.27 -26.32
N GLU A 2 12.25 -1.42 -26.11
CA GLU A 2 12.34 -0.33 -25.13
C GLU A 2 12.33 -0.92 -23.72
N LYS A 3 13.14 -0.37 -22.80
CA LYS A 3 13.13 -0.78 -21.40
C LYS A 3 11.96 -0.12 -20.70
N ILE A 4 11.15 -0.92 -20.00
CA ILE A 4 10.06 -0.43 -19.16
C ILE A 4 10.53 -0.50 -17.71
N ASN A 5 10.45 0.62 -17.00
CA ASN A 5 10.58 0.64 -15.54
C ASN A 5 9.17 0.48 -14.95
N ALA A 6 9.01 -0.44 -14.01
CA ALA A 6 7.75 -0.66 -13.30
C ALA A 6 7.97 -0.44 -11.80
N LEU A 7 7.00 0.21 -11.16
CA LEU A 7 6.98 0.45 -9.73
C LEU A 7 5.73 -0.21 -9.16
N SER A 8 5.90 -0.99 -8.10
CA SER A 8 4.81 -1.63 -7.39
C SER A 8 4.96 -1.46 -5.88
N PHE A 9 3.83 -1.48 -5.19
CA PHE A 9 3.74 -1.41 -3.74
C PHE A 9 2.88 -2.55 -3.23
N ASP A 10 3.38 -3.26 -2.22
CA ASP A 10 2.58 -4.19 -1.45
C ASP A 10 1.91 -3.37 -0.33
N LEU A 11 0.59 -3.25 -0.38
CA LEU A 11 -0.20 -2.52 0.60
C LEU A 11 -0.70 -3.52 1.66
N GLU A 12 0.13 -3.66 2.69
CA GLU A 12 -0.07 -4.50 3.85
C GLU A 12 0.10 -3.68 5.14
N GLU A 13 -0.44 -4.17 6.25
CA GLU A 13 -0.24 -3.60 7.57
C GLU A 13 1.05 -4.13 8.19
N TRP A 14 1.67 -3.34 9.07
CA TRP A 14 2.90 -3.75 9.75
C TRP A 14 2.77 -5.09 10.49
N TYR A 15 1.55 -5.43 10.93
CA TYR A 15 1.24 -6.66 11.64
C TYR A 15 1.04 -7.88 10.74
N HIS A 16 1.00 -7.71 9.42
CA HIS A 16 1.03 -8.84 8.47
C HIS A 16 2.42 -9.49 8.42
N SER A 17 3.46 -8.83 8.95
CA SER A 17 4.77 -9.43 9.10
C SER A 17 4.77 -10.60 10.09
N GLU A 18 5.24 -11.77 9.65
CA GLU A 18 5.45 -12.94 10.53
C GLU A 18 6.40 -12.65 11.72
N LEU A 19 7.26 -11.63 11.59
CA LEU A 19 8.20 -11.22 12.63
C LEU A 19 7.51 -10.68 13.89
N VAL A 20 6.26 -10.22 13.78
CA VAL A 20 5.49 -9.72 14.92
C VAL A 20 4.67 -10.79 15.63
N GLN A 21 4.81 -12.06 15.22
CA GLN A 21 4.23 -13.23 15.90
C GLN A 21 2.73 -13.11 16.16
N GLY A 22 1.98 -12.61 15.16
CA GLY A 22 0.53 -12.47 15.23
C GLY A 22 0.02 -11.34 16.13
N LYS A 23 0.88 -10.44 16.63
CA LYS A 23 0.42 -9.20 17.27
C LYS A 23 -0.35 -8.37 16.25
N ARG A 24 -1.57 -7.92 16.58
CA ARG A 24 -2.43 -7.14 15.68
C ARG A 24 -2.65 -5.73 16.21
N SER A 25 -3.01 -4.82 15.31
CA SER A 25 -3.56 -3.50 15.62
C SER A 25 -5.05 -3.47 15.28
N PRO A 26 -5.90 -2.84 16.10
CA PRO A 26 -7.26 -2.52 15.70
C PRO A 26 -7.34 -1.28 14.79
N PHE A 27 -6.24 -0.53 14.68
CA PHE A 27 -6.15 0.67 13.86
C PHE A 27 -5.32 0.37 12.61
N SER A 28 -5.92 0.64 11.45
CA SER A 28 -5.22 0.64 10.17
C SER A 28 -4.41 1.92 10.02
N GLN A 29 -3.19 1.78 9.49
CA GLN A 29 -2.33 2.91 9.12
C GLN A 29 -2.26 3.09 7.60
N ALA A 30 -2.91 2.20 6.85
CA ALA A 30 -2.85 2.16 5.40
C ALA A 30 -3.19 3.51 4.75
N GLU A 31 -4.24 4.21 5.19
CA GLU A 31 -4.63 5.48 4.56
C GLU A 31 -3.58 6.58 4.73
N GLU A 32 -3.14 6.81 5.98
CA GLU A 32 -2.16 7.83 6.30
C GLU A 32 -0.81 7.54 5.63
N ALA A 33 -0.39 6.28 5.63
CA ALA A 33 0.86 5.84 5.00
C ALA A 33 0.82 5.91 3.46
N THR A 34 -0.35 5.68 2.85
CA THR A 34 -0.50 5.65 1.39
C THR A 34 -0.57 7.06 0.79
N ARG A 35 -1.16 8.03 1.51
CA ARG A 35 -1.32 9.41 1.03
C ARG A 35 -0.03 10.04 0.46
N PRO A 36 1.12 10.05 1.18
CA PRO A 36 2.35 10.65 0.63
C PRO A 36 2.90 9.92 -0.59
N ILE A 37 2.63 8.61 -0.74
CA ILE A 37 3.02 7.84 -1.92
C ILE A 37 2.19 8.30 -3.12
N LEU A 38 0.87 8.40 -2.97
CA LEU A 38 -0.01 8.88 -4.04
C LEU A 38 0.34 10.31 -4.47
N ASP A 39 0.60 11.21 -3.51
CA ASP A 39 1.01 12.59 -3.80
C ASP A 39 2.33 12.65 -4.58
N LEU A 40 3.26 11.74 -4.29
CA LEU A 40 4.54 11.64 -4.99
C LEU A 40 4.36 11.10 -6.42
N LEU A 41 3.56 10.04 -6.58
CA LEU A 41 3.27 9.46 -7.88
C LEU A 41 2.56 10.47 -8.79
N ASP A 42 1.59 11.22 -8.25
CA ASP A 42 0.90 12.29 -8.98
C ASP A 42 1.86 13.42 -9.35
N ARG A 43 2.69 13.91 -8.41
CA ARG A 43 3.67 14.96 -8.70
C ARG A 43 4.58 14.63 -9.89
N TYR A 44 4.99 13.37 -10.02
CA TYR A 44 5.87 12.91 -11.09
C TYR A 44 5.12 12.22 -12.24
N GLN A 45 3.79 12.26 -12.25
CA GLN A 45 2.94 11.62 -13.26
C GLN A 45 3.34 10.17 -13.55
N THR A 46 3.67 9.43 -12.48
CA THR A 46 4.24 8.09 -12.54
C THR A 46 3.16 7.04 -12.29
N LYS A 47 3.07 6.06 -13.19
CA LYS A 47 2.19 4.90 -13.00
C LYS A 47 2.83 3.89 -12.06
N ALA A 48 2.03 3.34 -11.15
CA ALA A 48 2.42 2.25 -10.27
C ALA A 48 1.26 1.27 -10.08
N SER A 49 1.59 0.05 -9.62
CA SER A 49 0.61 -0.96 -9.24
C SER A 49 0.61 -1.16 -7.72
N PHE A 50 -0.57 -1.32 -7.12
CA PHE A 50 -0.71 -1.64 -5.71
C PHE A 50 -1.28 -3.05 -5.56
N PHE A 51 -0.58 -3.91 -4.83
CA PHE A 51 -1.08 -5.23 -4.44
C PHE A 51 -1.65 -5.11 -3.03
N VAL A 52 -2.98 -5.13 -2.93
CA VAL A 52 -3.68 -4.82 -1.68
C VAL A 52 -4.15 -6.09 -0.99
N VAL A 53 -3.77 -6.26 0.28
CA VAL A 53 -4.32 -7.33 1.12
C VAL A 53 -5.82 -7.11 1.31
N GLY A 54 -6.62 -8.18 1.15
CA GLY A 54 -8.09 -8.08 1.23
C GLY A 54 -8.60 -7.41 2.51
N GLU A 55 -8.00 -7.72 3.65
CA GLU A 55 -8.31 -7.07 4.93
C GLU A 55 -8.07 -5.55 4.89
N VAL A 56 -7.01 -5.07 4.24
CA VAL A 56 -6.73 -3.63 4.12
C VAL A 56 -7.80 -2.95 3.26
N ALA A 57 -8.21 -3.59 2.17
CA ALA A 57 -9.28 -3.08 1.31
C ALA A 57 -10.63 -3.04 2.04
N GLU A 58 -10.96 -4.07 2.83
CA GLU A 58 -12.18 -4.12 3.64
C GLU A 58 -12.21 -3.03 4.72
N GLN A 59 -11.07 -2.76 5.36
CA GLN A 59 -10.96 -1.74 6.41
C GLN A 59 -10.90 -0.31 5.85
N ASN A 60 -10.37 -0.14 4.64
CA ASN A 60 -10.14 1.18 4.01
C ASN A 60 -10.73 1.23 2.60
N PRO A 61 -12.06 1.08 2.42
CA PRO A 61 -12.67 1.01 1.10
C PRO A 61 -12.49 2.30 0.28
N HIS A 62 -12.20 3.43 0.92
CA HIS A 62 -11.95 4.71 0.24
C HIS A 62 -10.58 4.80 -0.44
N LEU A 63 -9.67 3.85 -0.18
CA LEU A 63 -8.37 3.76 -0.85
C LEU A 63 -8.42 3.01 -2.18
N ILE A 64 -9.53 2.32 -2.47
CA ILE A 64 -9.69 1.40 -3.61
C ILE A 64 -10.72 1.95 -4.59
#